data_AF-A0A8J7Q3B4-F1
#
_entry.id   AF-A0A8J7Q3B4-F1
#
_cell.length_a   1.000
_cell.length_b   1.000
_cell.length_c   1.000
_cell.angle_alpha   90.00
_cell.angle_beta   90.00
_cell.angle_gamma   90.00
#
_symmetry.space_group_name_H-M   'P 1'
#
loop_
_entity.id
_entity.type
_entity.pdbx_description
1 polymer ?
#
loop_
_entity_poly.entity_id
_entity_poly.type
_entity_poly.pdbx_seq_one_letter_code
_entity_poly.pdbx_strand_id
1 'polypeptide(L)'
;MATIIQSPAPFAASPQPRVFLAGAIDNGAAENWQAQVCRELADLPITLLNPRRDDWDHTWRNSAADPRFREQVTWELDALEAADHILMVFTAAGKAPITLLELGLHARRGSLTLVCPPAYWRHGNVALVAERFGLPRFDSLPMGIAALRNRLAG
;
A
#
# COMPACT_ATOMS: atom_id res chain seq x y z
N MET A 1 4.60 18.45 6.85
CA MET A 1 5.56 17.36 7.06
C MET A 1 4.82 16.10 7.39
N ALA A 2 5.17 15.01 6.72
CA ALA A 2 4.48 13.74 6.83
C ALA A 2 4.91 13.02 8.11
N THR A 3 3.95 12.40 8.77
CA THR A 3 4.20 11.47 9.88
C THR A 3 4.22 10.06 9.32
N ILE A 4 5.27 9.29 9.61
CA ILE A 4 5.36 7.89 9.16
C ILE A 4 5.06 6.99 10.36
N ILE A 5 4.06 6.12 10.22
CA ILE A 5 3.74 5.08 11.21
C ILE A 5 3.98 3.73 10.54
N GLN A 6 4.98 3.01 11.05
CA GLN A 6 5.37 1.71 10.56
C GLN A 6 4.67 0.62 11.38
N SER A 7 4.23 -0.46 10.72
CA SER A 7 3.70 -1.63 11.41
C SER A 7 4.69 -2.17 12.44
N PRO A 8 4.25 -2.61 13.63
CA PRO A 8 2.86 -2.66 14.12
C PRO A 8 2.53 -1.46 15.04
N ALA A 9 3.24 -0.33 14.91
CA ALA A 9 3.06 0.80 15.81
C ALA A 9 1.60 1.31 15.75
N PRO A 10 0.98 1.61 16.90
CA PRO A 10 -0.41 2.05 16.92
C PRO A 10 -0.57 3.40 16.21
N PHE A 11 -1.65 3.55 15.46
CA PHE A 11 -2.06 4.83 14.87
C PHE A 11 -3.38 5.29 15.49
N ALA A 12 -3.40 6.50 16.04
CA ALA A 12 -4.58 7.10 16.64
C ALA A 12 -5.30 8.02 15.65
N ALA A 13 -6.56 8.38 15.95
CA ALA A 13 -7.31 9.41 15.25
C ALA A 13 -6.43 10.64 14.98
N SER A 14 -6.35 11.06 13.73
CA SER A 14 -5.55 12.20 13.28
C SER A 14 -6.41 13.08 12.38
N PRO A 15 -6.33 14.41 12.47
CA PRO A 15 -6.98 15.31 11.52
C PRO A 15 -6.28 15.33 10.16
N GLN A 16 -5.07 14.79 10.06
CA GLN A 16 -4.34 14.70 8.80
C GLN A 16 -4.82 13.53 7.96
N PRO A 17 -4.92 13.68 6.62
CA PRO A 17 -5.22 12.58 5.74
C PRO A 17 -4.22 11.43 5.90
N ARG A 18 -4.74 10.21 5.90
CA ARG A 18 -3.95 8.98 6.00
C ARG A 18 -3.81 8.31 4.65
N VAL A 19 -2.59 7.92 4.34
CA VAL A 19 -2.24 7.18 3.13
C VAL A 19 -1.68 5.82 3.54
N PHE A 20 -2.34 4.74 3.16
CA PHE A 20 -1.80 3.39 3.32
C PHE A 20 -0.95 3.00 2.11
N LEU A 21 0.21 2.39 2.38
CA LEU A 21 1.16 1.93 1.36
C LEU A 21 1.00 0.42 1.10
N ALA A 22 -0.07 0.05 0.39
CA ALA A 22 -0.34 -1.33 -0.01
C ALA A 22 0.59 -1.77 -1.13
N GLY A 23 1.04 -3.02 -1.13
CA GLY A 23 1.80 -3.55 -2.26
C GLY A 23 2.82 -4.61 -1.92
N ALA A 24 3.57 -5.01 -2.95
CA ALA A 24 4.59 -6.05 -2.84
C ALA A 24 5.72 -5.62 -1.87
N ILE A 25 5.92 -6.42 -0.81
CA ILE A 25 7.07 -6.31 0.12
C ILE A 25 8.11 -7.40 -0.18
N ASP A 26 7.70 -8.48 -0.86
CA ASP A 26 8.49 -9.60 -1.38
C ASP A 26 9.64 -10.06 -0.47
N ASN A 27 9.40 -10.15 0.84
CA ASN A 27 10.38 -10.54 1.86
C ASN A 27 11.76 -9.84 1.72
N GLY A 28 11.78 -8.59 1.25
CA GLY A 28 13.01 -7.80 1.04
C GLY A 28 13.70 -7.99 -0.30
N ALA A 29 13.22 -8.87 -1.18
CA ALA A 29 13.72 -9.01 -2.56
C ALA A 29 13.17 -7.90 -3.49
N ALA A 30 12.02 -7.32 -3.16
CA ALA A 30 11.52 -6.14 -3.82
C ALA A 30 12.29 -4.90 -3.36
N GLU A 31 12.54 -3.99 -4.30
CA GLU A 31 13.03 -2.64 -4.01
C GLU A 31 12.14 -1.98 -2.94
N ASN A 32 12.75 -1.30 -1.96
CA ASN A 32 12.04 -0.61 -0.89
C ASN A 32 11.39 0.68 -1.41
N TRP A 33 10.34 0.51 -2.22
CA TRP A 33 9.56 1.57 -2.82
C TRP A 33 8.81 2.39 -1.76
N GLN A 34 8.48 1.80 -0.61
CA GLN A 34 7.85 2.52 0.51
C GLN A 34 8.75 3.66 1.00
N ALA A 35 10.06 3.42 1.09
CA ALA A 35 11.02 4.47 1.44
C ALA A 35 11.06 5.59 0.40
N GLN A 36 10.90 5.29 -0.90
CA GLN A 36 10.79 6.32 -1.93
C GLN A 36 9.52 7.15 -1.74
N VAL A 37 8.35 6.52 -1.54
CA VAL A 37 7.09 7.24 -1.29
C VAL A 37 7.21 8.14 -0.06
N CYS A 38 7.80 7.63 1.03
CA CYS A 38 8.01 8.41 2.25
C CYS A 38 8.87 9.65 2.01
N ARG A 39 9.92 9.56 1.19
CA ARG A 39 10.75 10.73 0.83
C ARG A 39 10.01 11.73 -0.04
N GLU A 40 9.34 11.27 -1.09
CA GLU A 40 8.67 12.12 -2.08
C GLU A 40 7.42 12.84 -1.54
N LEU A 41 6.83 12.35 -0.45
CA LEU A 41 5.68 12.94 0.22
C LEU A 41 6.01 13.56 1.58
N ALA A 42 7.30 13.62 1.95
CA ALA A 42 7.76 14.03 3.29
C ALA A 42 7.31 15.45 3.70
N ASP A 43 7.09 16.34 2.73
CA ASP A 43 6.72 17.72 2.97
C ASP A 43 5.22 17.91 3.25
N LEU A 44 4.37 16.99 2.80
CA LEU A 44 2.91 17.08 2.93
C LEU A 44 2.42 16.88 4.37
N PRO A 45 1.32 17.51 4.82
CA PRO A 45 0.75 17.32 6.16
C PRO A 45 -0.13 16.07 6.24
N ILE A 46 0.46 14.89 6.01
CA ILE A 46 -0.25 13.60 5.95
C ILE A 46 0.33 12.58 6.94
N THR A 47 -0.40 11.49 7.17
CA THR A 47 0.11 10.31 7.87
C THR A 47 0.30 9.16 6.88
N LEU A 48 1.51 8.64 6.77
CA LEU A 48 1.85 7.46 5.96
C LEU A 48 1.82 6.22 6.83
N LEU A 49 0.90 5.29 6.52
CA LEU A 49 0.81 3.98 7.17
C LEU A 49 1.63 2.98 6.34
N ASN A 50 2.80 2.59 6.86
CA ASN A 50 3.76 1.75 6.17
C ASN A 50 3.73 0.32 6.72
N PRO A 51 3.21 -0.68 5.98
CA PRO A 51 3.15 -2.06 6.44
C PRO A 51 4.51 -2.78 6.44
N ARG A 52 5.53 -2.24 5.74
CA ARG A 52 6.85 -2.85 5.63
C ARG A 52 7.60 -2.76 6.97
N ARG A 53 7.69 -3.89 7.66
CA ARG A 53 8.50 -4.05 8.89
C ARG A 53 9.99 -4.21 8.58
N ASP A 54 10.83 -3.66 9.45
CA ASP A 54 12.28 -3.89 9.43
C ASP A 54 12.69 -5.17 10.19
N ASP A 55 11.87 -5.62 11.14
CA ASP A 55 12.08 -6.81 11.99
C ASP A 55 11.44 -8.08 11.42
N TRP A 56 11.07 -8.08 10.13
CA TRP A 56 10.48 -9.26 9.50
C TRP A 56 11.45 -10.44 9.51
N ASP A 57 10.97 -11.59 10.01
CA ASP A 57 11.75 -12.81 10.13
C ASP A 57 11.04 -13.99 9.42
N HIS A 58 11.83 -14.79 8.71
CA HIS A 58 11.39 -15.99 7.99
C HIS A 58 10.86 -17.10 8.91
N THR A 59 11.05 -16.98 10.23
CA THR A 59 10.44 -17.87 11.23
C THR A 59 8.94 -17.63 11.45
N TRP A 60 8.36 -16.58 10.86
CA TRP A 60 6.95 -16.26 11.03
C TRP A 60 6.10 -17.18 10.17
N ARG A 61 5.19 -17.91 10.80
CA ARG A 61 4.33 -18.85 10.10
C ARG A 61 3.16 -18.08 9.50
N ASN A 62 2.87 -18.31 8.22
CA ASN A 62 1.62 -17.87 7.60
C ASN A 62 0.45 -18.66 8.19
N SER A 63 0.05 -18.28 9.41
CA SER A 63 -0.98 -18.93 10.20
C SER A 63 -1.57 -17.91 11.16
N ALA A 64 -2.90 -17.82 11.18
CA ALA A 64 -3.60 -16.98 12.15
C ALA A 64 -3.23 -17.32 13.60
N ALA A 65 -2.75 -18.53 13.91
CA ALA A 65 -2.34 -18.91 15.25
C ALA A 65 -0.95 -18.36 15.66
N ASP A 66 -0.10 -17.92 14.71
CA ASP A 66 1.15 -17.25 15.04
C ASP A 66 0.86 -15.80 15.46
N PRO A 67 1.16 -15.40 16.70
CA PRO A 67 0.81 -14.08 17.21
C PRO A 67 1.47 -12.94 16.44
N ARG A 68 2.67 -13.14 15.87
CA ARG A 68 3.40 -12.11 15.12
C ARG A 68 2.77 -11.89 13.75
N PHE A 69 2.41 -13.00 13.08
CA PHE A 69 1.67 -12.94 11.83
C PHE A 69 0.29 -12.32 12.02
N ARG A 70 -0.43 -12.71 13.10
CA ARG A 70 -1.71 -12.11 13.45
C ARG A 70 -1.59 -10.60 13.69
N GLU A 71 -0.60 -10.16 14.47
CA GLU A 71 -0.36 -8.74 14.73
C GLU A 71 -0.15 -7.95 13.43
N GLN A 72 0.72 -8.47 12.54
CA GLN A 72 0.95 -7.83 11.24
C GLN A 72 -0.33 -7.72 10.41
N VAL A 73 -1.03 -8.83 10.19
CA VAL A 73 -2.19 -8.88 9.30
C VAL A 73 -3.35 -8.06 9.88
N THR A 74 -3.58 -8.12 11.20
CA THR A 74 -4.63 -7.29 11.83
C THR A 74 -4.29 -5.80 11.72
N TRP A 75 -3.03 -5.42 11.95
CA TRP A 75 -2.59 -4.03 11.76
C TRP A 75 -2.80 -3.56 10.32
N GLU A 76 -2.44 -4.38 9.32
CA GLU A 76 -2.64 -4.06 7.90
C GLU A 76 -4.12 -3.84 7.56
N LEU A 77 -5.00 -4.72 8.04
CA LEU A 77 -6.45 -4.62 7.82
C LEU A 77 -7.02 -3.36 8.48
N ASP A 78 -6.69 -3.09 9.74
CA ASP A 78 -7.15 -1.89 10.45
C ASP A 78 -6.64 -0.62 9.75
N ALA A 79 -5.38 -0.62 9.30
CA ALA A 79 -4.75 0.51 8.64
C ALA A 79 -5.33 0.77 7.24
N LEU A 80 -5.65 -0.28 6.48
CA LEU A 80 -6.35 -0.19 5.21
C LEU A 80 -7.76 0.38 5.37
N GLU A 81 -8.50 -0.03 6.40
CA GLU A 81 -9.84 0.48 6.69
C GLU A 81 -9.83 1.94 7.14
N ALA A 82 -8.81 2.32 7.91
CA ALA A 82 -8.65 3.64 8.51
C ALA A 82 -8.00 4.68 7.59
N ALA A 83 -7.52 4.27 6.41
CA ALA A 83 -6.87 5.15 5.44
C ALA A 83 -7.88 5.93 4.60
N ASP A 84 -7.60 7.22 4.39
CA ASP A 84 -8.35 8.10 3.50
C ASP A 84 -7.98 7.83 2.04
N HIS A 85 -6.72 7.47 1.79
CA HIS A 85 -6.18 7.09 0.49
C HIS A 85 -5.35 5.81 0.58
N ILE A 86 -5.37 5.00 -0.48
CA ILE A 86 -4.54 3.80 -0.59
C ILE A 86 -3.68 3.95 -1.84
N LEU A 87 -2.36 3.96 -1.67
CA LEU A 87 -1.43 3.76 -2.77
C LEU A 87 -1.13 2.27 -2.85
N MET A 88 -1.55 1.62 -3.94
CA MET A 88 -1.39 0.19 -4.12
C MET A 88 -0.40 -0.11 -5.24
N VAL A 89 0.73 -0.72 -4.89
CA VAL A 89 1.87 -0.91 -5.80
C VAL A 89 2.09 -2.39 -6.10
N PHE A 90 1.94 -2.74 -7.37
CA PHE A 90 2.41 -4.00 -7.95
C PHE A 90 3.78 -3.79 -8.59
N THR A 91 4.67 -4.78 -8.47
CA THR A 91 6.00 -4.76 -9.11
C THR A 91 6.05 -5.77 -10.25
N ALA A 92 6.95 -5.56 -11.22
CA ALA A 92 7.10 -6.47 -12.35
C ALA A 92 7.52 -7.89 -11.91
N ALA A 93 8.38 -7.98 -10.89
CA ALA A 93 8.92 -9.24 -10.39
C ALA A 93 8.00 -9.95 -9.38
N GLY A 94 7.25 -9.19 -8.56
CA GLY A 94 6.46 -9.74 -7.45
C GLY A 94 5.15 -10.39 -7.89
N LYS A 95 4.71 -11.42 -7.14
CA LYS A 95 3.39 -12.03 -7.35
C LYS A 95 2.26 -11.29 -6.64
N ALA A 96 2.55 -10.66 -5.51
CA ALA A 96 1.64 -9.82 -4.71
C ALA A 96 0.23 -10.41 -4.50
N PRO A 97 0.08 -11.69 -4.08
CA PRO A 97 -1.24 -12.32 -3.94
C PRO A 97 -2.11 -11.65 -2.86
N ILE A 98 -1.51 -11.21 -1.74
CA ILE A 98 -2.25 -10.50 -0.68
C ILE A 98 -2.69 -9.12 -1.17
N THR A 99 -1.85 -8.40 -1.91
CA THR A 99 -2.24 -7.13 -2.55
C THR A 99 -3.42 -7.29 -3.53
N LEU A 100 -3.53 -8.42 -4.22
CA LEU A 100 -4.72 -8.71 -5.05
C LEU A 100 -5.99 -8.90 -4.21
N LEU A 101 -5.88 -9.51 -3.02
CA LEU A 101 -6.99 -9.63 -2.08
C LEU A 101 -7.42 -8.26 -1.56
N GLU A 102 -6.46 -7.44 -1.14
CA GLU A 102 -6.69 -6.06 -0.69
C GLU A 102 -7.34 -5.20 -1.79
N LEU A 103 -6.91 -5.37 -3.05
CA LEU A 103 -7.55 -4.72 -4.20
C LEU A 103 -9.03 -5.10 -4.26
N GLY A 104 -9.36 -6.38 -4.12
CA GLY A 104 -10.73 -6.87 -4.10
C GLY A 104 -11.57 -6.26 -2.97
N LEU A 105 -10.99 -6.11 -1.78
CA LEU A 105 -11.66 -5.53 -0.60
C LEU A 105 -11.91 -4.02 -0.76
N HIS A 106 -10.98 -3.28 -1.36
CA HIS A 106 -11.01 -1.81 -1.37
C HIS A 106 -11.34 -1.17 -2.72
N ALA A 107 -11.50 -1.93 -3.80
CA ALA A 107 -11.76 -1.41 -5.15
C ALA A 107 -13.01 -0.49 -5.24
N ARG A 108 -13.99 -0.65 -4.36
CA ARG A 108 -15.22 0.16 -4.38
C ARG A 108 -15.14 1.48 -3.59
N ARG A 109 -14.09 1.71 -2.80
CA ARG A 109 -13.98 2.92 -1.95
C ARG A 109 -13.70 4.21 -2.72
N GLY A 110 -13.20 4.14 -3.97
CA GLY A 110 -12.90 5.31 -4.80
C GLY A 110 -11.67 6.14 -4.37
N SER A 111 -10.97 5.71 -3.33
CA SER A 111 -9.78 6.38 -2.77
C SER A 111 -8.45 5.67 -3.07
N LEU A 112 -8.48 4.71 -3.99
CA LEU A 112 -7.33 3.86 -4.33
C LEU A 112 -6.62 4.37 -5.59
N THR A 113 -5.30 4.54 -5.51
CA THR A 113 -4.40 4.80 -6.65
C THR A 113 -3.55 3.56 -6.92
N LEU A 114 -3.62 3.03 -8.15
CA LEU A 114 -2.90 1.84 -8.56
C LEU A 114 -1.60 2.19 -9.28
N VAL A 115 -0.52 1.52 -8.90
CA VAL A 115 0.69 1.39 -9.72
C VAL A 115 0.77 -0.07 -10.16
N CYS A 116 0.67 -0.32 -11.45
CA CYS A 116 0.71 -1.67 -12.02
C CYS A 116 1.46 -1.64 -13.35
N PRO A 117 2.77 -1.91 -13.36
CA PRO A 117 3.56 -1.95 -14.58
C PRO A 117 3.02 -3.00 -15.58
N PRO A 118 3.14 -2.78 -16.90
CA PRO A 118 2.70 -3.73 -17.93
C PRO A 118 3.29 -5.13 -17.77
N ALA A 119 4.49 -5.24 -17.20
CA ALA A 119 5.19 -6.49 -16.96
C ALA A 119 4.63 -7.32 -15.78
N TYR A 120 3.73 -6.78 -14.95
CA TYR A 120 3.14 -7.55 -13.86
C TYR A 120 2.31 -8.73 -14.41
N TRP A 121 2.54 -9.93 -13.88
CA TRP A 121 2.00 -11.20 -14.41
C TRP A 121 0.45 -11.31 -14.43
N ARG A 122 -0.24 -10.43 -13.68
CA ARG A 122 -1.70 -10.29 -13.68
C ARG A 122 -2.16 -8.89 -14.09
N HIS A 123 -1.32 -8.15 -14.82
CA HIS A 123 -1.60 -6.78 -15.29
C HIS A 123 -3.00 -6.65 -15.91
N GLY A 124 -3.37 -7.53 -16.84
CA GLY A 124 -4.68 -7.49 -17.49
C GLY A 124 -5.86 -7.61 -16.51
N ASN A 125 -5.73 -8.40 -15.44
CA ASN A 125 -6.79 -8.53 -14.43
C ASN A 125 -6.90 -7.23 -13.61
N VAL A 126 -5.77 -6.68 -13.17
CA VAL A 126 -5.74 -5.41 -12.44
C VAL A 126 -6.28 -4.27 -13.29
N ALA A 127 -5.93 -4.23 -14.59
CA ALA A 127 -6.41 -3.22 -15.52
C ALA A 127 -7.94 -3.26 -15.70
N LEU A 128 -8.54 -4.44 -15.87
CA LEU A 128 -9.99 -4.58 -15.98
C LEU A 128 -10.72 -4.23 -14.69
N VAL A 129 -10.16 -4.57 -13.52
CA VAL A 129 -10.71 -4.13 -12.23
C VAL A 129 -10.65 -2.61 -12.11
N ALA A 130 -9.51 -2.00 -12.47
CA ALA A 130 -9.33 -0.56 -12.45
C ALA A 130 -10.35 0.15 -13.35
N GLU A 131 -10.53 -0.32 -14.59
CA GLU A 131 -11.53 0.20 -15.52
C GLU A 131 -12.95 0.05 -14.96
N ARG A 132 -13.30 -1.14 -14.46
CA ARG A 132 -14.63 -1.45 -13.94
C ARG A 132 -15.05 -0.54 -12.78
N PHE A 133 -14.11 -0.15 -11.92
CA PHE A 133 -14.36 0.65 -10.73
C PHE A 133 -13.87 2.10 -10.85
N GLY A 134 -13.38 2.52 -12.03
CA GLY A 134 -12.88 3.88 -12.26
C GLY A 134 -11.65 4.24 -11.43
N LEU A 135 -10.78 3.27 -11.14
CA LEU A 135 -9.57 3.48 -10.33
C LEU A 135 -8.45 4.07 -11.19
N PRO A 136 -7.79 5.17 -10.76
CA PRO A 136 -6.62 5.67 -11.45
C PRO A 136 -5.49 4.63 -11.37
N ARG A 137 -4.95 4.26 -12.54
CA ARG A 137 -3.88 3.27 -12.70
C ARG A 137 -2.73 3.84 -13.50
N PHE A 138 -1.52 3.61 -13.00
CA PHE A 138 -0.28 4.11 -13.59
C PHE A 138 0.73 2.97 -13.80
N ASP A 139 1.54 3.11 -14.83
CA ASP A 139 2.50 2.07 -15.22
C ASP A 139 3.82 2.13 -14.42
N SER A 140 4.03 3.20 -13.64
CA SER A 140 5.24 3.39 -12.84
C SER A 140 4.97 4.07 -11.50
N LEU A 141 5.84 3.81 -10.52
CA LEU A 141 5.76 4.39 -9.19
C LEU A 141 5.83 5.94 -9.20
N PRO A 142 6.76 6.60 -9.95
CA PRO A 142 6.80 8.06 -10.00
C PRO A 142 5.48 8.68 -10.49
N MET A 143 4.83 8.08 -11.49
CA MET A 143 3.53 8.55 -11.99
C MET A 143 2.43 8.40 -10.92
N GLY A 144 2.41 7.27 -10.21
CA GLY A 144 1.47 7.04 -9.11
C GLY A 144 1.67 8.00 -7.94
N ILE A 145 2.92 8.28 -7.56
CA ILE A 145 3.26 9.25 -6.51
C ILE A 145 2.81 10.66 -6.93
N ALA A 146 3.11 11.09 -8.15
CA ALA A 146 2.70 12.40 -8.64
C ALA A 146 1.17 12.57 -8.65
N ALA A 147 0.44 11.55 -9.10
CA ALA A 147 -1.02 11.57 -9.10
C ALA A 147 -1.61 11.60 -7.69
N LEU A 148 -1.07 10.81 -6.76
CA LEU A 148 -1.48 10.82 -5.37
C LEU A 148 -1.18 12.18 -4.72
N ARG A 149 0.01 12.75 -4.95
CA ARG A 149 0.41 14.07 -4.44
C ARG A 149 -0.57 15.16 -4.88
N ASN A 150 -0.93 15.18 -6.16
CA ASN A 150 -1.91 16.13 -6.69
C ASN A 150 -3.28 15.97 -6.01
N ARG A 151 -3.67 14.73 -5.71
CA ARG A 151 -4.93 14.44 -5.00
C ARG A 151 -4.92 14.87 -3.53
N LEU A 152 -3.76 14.81 -2.87
CA LEU A 152 -3.60 15.23 -1.47
C LEU A 152 -3.42 16.75 -1.30
N ALA A 153 -3.12 17.46 -2.38
CA ALA A 153 -2.91 18.91 -2.39
C ALA A 153 -4.18 19.72 -2.74
N GLY A 154 -5.22 19.06 -3.24
CA GLY A 154 -6.53 19.67 -3.54
C GLY A 154 -7.54 19.37 -2.45
#